data_AF-A0A0F9FC93-F1
#
_entry.id   AF-A0A0F9FC93-F1
#
_cell.length_a   1.000
_cell.length_b   1.000
_cell.length_c   1.000
_cell.angle_alpha   90.00
_cell.angle_beta   90.00
_cell.angle_gamma   90.00
#
_symmetry.space_group_name_H-M   'P 1'
#
loop_
_entity.id
_entity.type
_entity.pdbx_description
1 polymer ?
#
loop_
_entity_poly.entity_id
_entity_poly.type
_entity_poly.pdbx_seq_one_letter_code
_entity_poly.pdbx_strand_id
1 'polypeptide(L)' 'MDYPYYFRWGNNSKRATMKGRRCRVLARGKMNSIEIEFENGQKEIVGRYSIRKVK' A
#
# COMPACT_ATOMS: atom_id res chain seq x y z
N MET A 1 -4.67 -15.79 -0.06
CA MET A 1 -3.76 -14.71 0.36
C MET A 1 -4.62 -13.51 0.68
N ASP A 2 -4.72 -13.15 1.96
CA ASP A 2 -5.57 -12.04 2.40
C ASP A 2 -4.85 -10.71 2.15
N TYR A 3 -5.53 -9.77 1.50
CA TYR A 3 -5.06 -8.40 1.28
C TYR A 3 -5.94 -7.43 2.09
N PRO A 4 -5.66 -7.29 3.40
CA PRO A 4 -6.56 -6.60 4.34
C PRO A 4 -6.54 -5.08 4.19
N TYR A 5 -5.68 -4.53 3.31
CA TYR A 5 -5.54 -3.11 3.09
C TYR A 5 -5.78 -2.73 1.63
N TYR A 6 -6.12 -1.47 1.39
CA TYR A 6 -6.10 -0.87 0.07
C TYR A 6 -5.29 0.44 0.09
N PHE A 7 -4.65 0.76 -1.03
CA PHE A 7 -3.89 1.99 -1.17
C PHE A 7 -4.83 3.19 -1.44
N ARG A 8 -4.77 4.25 -0.62
CA ARG A 8 -5.74 5.35 -0.66
C ARG A 8 -5.28 6.55 -1.51
N TRP A 9 -3.98 6.80 -1.59
CA TRP A 9 -3.47 8.05 -2.13
C TRP A 9 -3.41 8.04 -3.66
N GLY A 10 -3.61 9.20 -4.28
CA GLY A 10 -3.56 9.39 -5.73
C GLY A 10 -3.12 10.80 -6.13
N ASN A 11 -2.28 11.44 -5.30
CA ASN A 11 -1.87 12.84 -5.45
C ASN A 11 -0.71 13.05 -6.43
N ASN A 12 -0.24 12.00 -7.10
CA ASN A 12 0.70 12.09 -8.21
C ASN A 12 0.42 10.96 -9.21
N SER A 13 0.99 11.05 -10.40
CA SER A 13 0.75 10.12 -11.51
C SER A 13 1.05 8.66 -11.13
N LYS A 14 2.12 8.42 -10.37
CA LYS A 14 2.48 7.08 -9.89
C LYS A 14 1.46 6.52 -8.88
N ARG A 15 1.01 7.33 -7.93
CA ARG A 15 0.06 6.91 -6.89
C ARG A 15 -1.34 6.75 -7.45
N ALA A 16 -1.70 7.50 -8.50
CA ALA A 16 -2.95 7.33 -9.21
C ALA A 16 -3.11 5.91 -9.76
N THR A 17 -2.02 5.27 -10.24
CA THR A 17 -2.05 3.87 -10.71
C THR A 17 -2.10 2.83 -9.58
N MET A 18 -1.88 3.25 -8.33
CA MET A 18 -1.92 2.39 -7.14
C MET A 18 -3.23 2.53 -6.35
N LYS A 19 -3.91 3.68 -6.47
CA LYS A 19 -5.12 4.01 -5.72
C LYS A 19 -6.22 2.94 -5.90
N GLY A 20 -6.76 2.46 -4.79
CA GLY A 20 -7.82 1.46 -4.74
C GLY A 20 -7.35 0.00 -4.78
N ARG A 21 -6.10 -0.27 -5.20
CA ARG A 21 -5.57 -1.63 -5.27
C ARG A 21 -5.40 -2.23 -3.88
N ARG A 22 -5.70 -3.52 -3.76
CA ARG A 22 -5.52 -4.27 -2.51
C ARG A 22 -4.04 -4.57 -2.30
N CYS A 23 -3.65 -4.53 -1.03
CA CYS A 23 -2.28 -4.76 -0.62
C CYS A 23 -2.20 -5.37 0.77
N ARG A 24 -1.05 -5.97 1.05
CA ARG A 24 -0.66 -6.50 2.36
C ARG A 24 0.64 -5.87 2.80
N VAL A 25 0.84 -5.77 4.11
CA VAL A 25 2.11 -5.25 4.66
C VAL A 25 3.07 -6.42 4.81
N LEU A 26 4.26 -6.31 4.21
CA LEU A 26 5.33 -7.28 4.34
C LEU A 26 6.28 -6.94 5.50
N ALA A 27 6.66 -5.67 5.63
CA ALA A 27 7.59 -5.20 6.65
C ALA A 27 7.22 -3.82 7.19
N ARG A 28 7.73 -3.48 8.38
CA ARG A 28 7.60 -2.16 9.01
C ARG A 28 8.98 -1.59 9.28
N GLY A 29 9.25 -0.40 8.76
CA GLY A 29 10.50 0.32 8.94
C GLY A 29 10.40 1.46 9.96
N LYS A 30 11.45 2.30 9.99
CA LYS A 30 11.47 3.54 10.77
C LYS A 30 10.71 4.66 10.05
N MET A 31 10.44 5.77 10.75
CA MET A 31 9.74 6.94 10.21
C MET A 31 8.33 6.62 9.64
N ASN A 32 7.66 5.61 10.22
CA ASN A 32 6.34 5.14 9.80
C ASN A 32 6.28 4.62 8.34
N SER A 33 7.43 4.20 7.80
CA SER A 33 7.54 3.51 6.53
C SER A 33 7.10 2.05 6.65
N ILE A 34 6.47 1.53 5.61
CA ILE A 34 6.06 0.13 5.48
C ILE A 34 6.38 -0.36 4.07
N GLU A 35 6.74 -1.62 3.95
CA GLU A 35 6.79 -2.30 2.66
C GLU A 35 5.44 -2.98 2.44
N ILE A 36 4.80 -2.69 1.31
CA ILE A 36 3.55 -3.32 0.90
C ILE A 36 3.75 -4.14 -0.37
N GLU A 37 2.92 -5.15 -0.51
CA GLU A 37 2.81 -5.95 -1.73
C GLU A 37 1.37 -5.90 -2.24
N PHE A 38 1.23 -5.58 -3.52
CA PHE A 38 -0.04 -5.57 -4.23
C PHE A 38 -0.35 -6.96 -4.83
N GLU A 39 -1.60 -7.15 -5.24
CA GLU A 39 -2.10 -8.42 -5.82
C GLU A 39 -1.30 -8.93 -7.03
N ASN A 40 -0.72 -8.03 -7.83
CA ASN A 40 0.12 -8.36 -8.98
C ASN A 40 1.59 -8.65 -8.64
N GLY A 41 1.93 -8.79 -7.36
CA GLY A 41 3.31 -9.03 -6.89
C GLY A 41 4.20 -7.77 -6.86
N GLN A 42 3.68 -6.60 -7.25
CA GLN A 42 4.42 -5.35 -7.13
C GLN A 42 4.64 -5.00 -5.66
N LYS A 43 5.90 -4.69 -5.30
CA LYS A 43 6.29 -4.22 -3.97
C LYS A 43 6.65 -2.74 -3.97
N GLU A 44 6.23 -2.02 -2.94
CA GLU A 44 6.54 -0.60 -2.76
C GLU A 44 6.79 -0.28 -1.28
N ILE A 45 7.78 0.58 -1.02
CA ILE A 45 7.97 1.17 0.31
C ILE A 45 7.20 2.49 0.35
N VAL A 46 6.23 2.57 1.25
CA VAL A 46 5.33 3.72 1.39
C VAL A 46 5.14 4.09 2.85
N GLY A 47 4.62 5.28 3.13
CA GLY A 47 4.19 5.63 4.48
C GLY A 47 2.94 4.83 4.88
N ARG A 48 2.84 4.42 6.15
CA ARG A 48 1.68 3.67 6.69
C ARG A 48 0.34 4.37 6.47
N TYR A 49 0.33 5.69 6.40
CA TYR A 49 -0.88 6.48 6.14
C TYR A 49 -1.38 6.39 4.69
N SER A 50 -0.58 5.82 3.79
CA SER A 50 -0.95 5.61 2.38
C SER A 50 -1.97 4.48 2.22
N ILE A 51 -2.09 3.59 3.21
CA ILE A 51 -3.00 2.44 3.18
C ILE A 51 -4.13 2.57 4.21
N ARG A 52 -5.27 1.95 3.92
CA ARG A 52 -6.41 1.83 4.84
C ARG A 52 -6.89 0.39 4.90
N LYS A 53 -7.43 -0.01 6.04
CA LYS A 53 -8.08 -1.31 6.18
C LYS A 53 -9.29 -1.37 5.26
N VAL A 54 -9.46 -2.50 4.63
CA VAL A 54 -10.69 -2.86 3.95
C VAL A 54 -11.74 -3.12 5.04
N LYS A 55 -12.96 -2.62 4.84
CA LYS A 55 -14.09 -2.95 5.70
C LYS A 55 -14.63 -4.34 5.39
#